data_AF-A0A1B6G6H5-F1
#
_entry.id   AF-A0A1B6G6H5-F1
#
_cell.length_a   1.000
_cell.length_b   1.000
_cell.length_c   1.000
_cell.angle_alpha   90.00
_cell.angle_beta   90.00
_cell.angle_gamma   90.00
#
_symmetry.space_group_name_H-M   'P 1'
#
loop_
_entity.id
_entity.type
_entity.pdbx_description
1 polymer ?
#
loop_
_entity_poly.entity_id
_entity_poly.type
_entity_poly.pdbx_seq_one_letter_code
_entity_poly.pdbx_strand_id
1 'polypeptide(L)'
;IVAEKSQNLRRLQAQRNELNAKVRMLREELQLLQEQGSYVGEVVKPMDKKKVLVKVHPEGKFVVDLDKNIDINDVTPNSRVALRNESYTLHKILPNKVDPLVSLMMVEKVPDSTYEMVGGLDKQIKEIKEVIELPVKHPELFDALGIAQPKGVLLYGPPGTGKTLLARAVAHHTECTFIRVSGSELVQKFIGEGSRMVRELFVMAREHAPSIIFMDEIDSIGSSRIESGSGGDSEVQRTMLELLNQLDGFEATKNIKVIMATNRIDILDPALLRPGRIDRKIEFPPPNEEARLDILRIHSRKMNLTRGI
;
A
#
# COMPACT_ATOMS: atom_id res chain seq x y z
N ILE A 1 10.00 -65.88 7.57
CA ILE A 1 8.53 -65.93 7.83
C ILE A 1 8.10 -65.09 9.03
N VAL A 2 8.50 -65.38 10.28
CA VAL A 2 8.01 -64.62 11.46
C VAL A 2 8.53 -63.18 11.51
N ALA A 3 9.82 -62.96 11.23
CA ALA A 3 10.43 -61.62 11.18
C ALA A 3 9.87 -60.74 10.04
N GLU A 4 9.56 -61.36 8.91
CA GLU A 4 9.02 -60.69 7.73
C GLU A 4 7.55 -60.28 7.94
N LYS A 5 6.76 -61.16 8.59
CA LYS A 5 5.39 -60.84 9.03
C LYS A 5 5.36 -59.75 10.09
N SER A 6 6.31 -59.71 11.03
CA SER A 6 6.36 -58.65 12.05
C SER A 6 6.78 -57.30 11.46
N GLN A 7 7.67 -57.28 10.47
CA GLN A 7 8.03 -56.06 9.73
C GLN A 7 6.86 -55.52 8.89
N ASN A 8 6.12 -56.40 8.19
CA ASN A 8 4.90 -56.02 7.50
C ASN A 8 3.81 -55.49 8.44
N LEU A 9 3.66 -56.08 9.63
CA LEU A 9 2.70 -55.61 10.63
C LEU A 9 3.04 -54.21 11.15
N ARG A 10 4.33 -53.92 11.38
CA ARG A 10 4.79 -52.55 11.72
C ARG A 10 4.53 -51.55 10.60
N ARG A 11 4.76 -51.93 9.33
CA ARG A 11 4.47 -51.07 8.17
C ARG A 11 2.99 -50.73 8.06
N LEU A 12 2.12 -51.72 8.22
CA LEU A 12 0.66 -51.55 8.20
C LEU A 12 0.17 -50.71 9.38
N GLN A 13 0.76 -50.86 10.58
CA GLN A 13 0.45 -50.00 11.74
C GLN A 13 0.87 -48.55 11.50
N ALA A 14 2.04 -48.31 10.89
CA ALA A 14 2.48 -46.96 10.54
C ALA A 14 1.53 -46.31 9.52
N GLN A 15 1.14 -47.04 8.46
CA GLN A 15 0.17 -46.56 7.47
C GLN A 15 -1.21 -46.28 8.09
N ARG A 16 -1.70 -47.15 8.98
CA ARG A 16 -2.96 -46.93 9.70
C ARG A 16 -2.89 -45.66 10.56
N ASN A 17 -1.79 -45.45 11.28
CA ASN A 17 -1.63 -44.28 12.13
C ASN A 17 -1.57 -42.99 11.29
N GLU A 18 -0.88 -43.03 10.15
CA GLU A 18 -0.84 -41.91 9.20
C GLU A 18 -2.24 -41.61 8.62
N LEU A 19 -2.99 -42.63 8.20
CA LEU A 19 -4.35 -42.47 7.71
C LEU A 19 -5.28 -41.91 8.78
N ASN A 20 -5.17 -42.41 10.02
CA ASN A 20 -5.97 -41.91 11.14
C ASN A 20 -5.65 -40.45 11.47
N ALA A 21 -4.39 -40.03 11.36
CA ALA A 21 -4.01 -38.63 11.52
C ALA A 21 -4.63 -37.76 10.42
N LYS A 22 -4.60 -38.21 9.16
CA LYS A 22 -5.26 -37.51 8.04
C LYS A 22 -6.78 -37.43 8.22
N VAL A 23 -7.43 -38.52 8.64
CA VAL A 23 -8.88 -38.53 8.91
C VAL A 23 -9.23 -37.58 10.04
N ARG A 24 -8.39 -37.46 11.07
CA ARG A 24 -8.60 -36.51 12.16
C ARG A 24 -8.50 -35.06 11.66
N MET A 25 -7.45 -34.72 10.90
CA MET A 25 -7.31 -33.38 10.31
C MET A 25 -8.48 -33.04 9.40
N LEU A 26 -8.88 -33.97 8.52
CA LEU A 26 -10.02 -33.77 7.62
C LEU A 26 -11.33 -33.58 8.37
N ARG A 27 -11.54 -34.30 9.49
CA ARG A 27 -12.74 -34.11 10.34
C ARG A 27 -12.76 -32.75 11.02
N GLU A 28 -11.62 -32.28 11.52
CA GLU A 28 -11.50 -30.94 12.11
C GLU A 28 -11.78 -29.85 11.04
N GLU A 29 -11.29 -30.03 9.81
CA GLU A 29 -11.56 -29.13 8.69
C GLU A 29 -13.02 -29.15 8.24
N LEU A 30 -13.64 -30.34 8.18
CA LEU A 30 -15.07 -30.49 7.89
C LEU A 30 -15.95 -29.84 8.95
N GLN A 31 -15.54 -29.90 10.22
CA GLN A 31 -16.24 -29.25 11.32
C GLN A 31 -16.20 -27.73 11.20
N LEU A 32 -15.06 -27.14 10.82
CA LEU A 32 -14.93 -25.71 10.53
C LEU A 32 -15.80 -25.28 9.34
N LEU A 33 -15.92 -26.12 8.31
CA LEU A 33 -16.80 -25.87 7.16
C LEU A 33 -18.29 -26.01 7.48
N GLN A 34 -18.63 -26.82 8.47
CA GLN A 34 -20.01 -27.00 8.96
C GLN A 34 -20.44 -25.93 9.97
N GLU A 35 -19.51 -25.13 10.51
CA GLU A 35 -19.88 -23.99 11.36
C GLU A 35 -20.74 -23.00 10.56
N GLN A 36 -21.83 -22.53 11.17
CA GLN A 36 -22.71 -21.55 10.57
C GLN A 36 -21.96 -20.23 10.34
N GLY A 37 -22.40 -19.47 9.33
CA GLY A 37 -21.82 -18.17 8.99
C GLY A 37 -21.66 -17.27 10.22
N SER A 38 -20.47 -16.72 10.41
CA SER A 38 -20.20 -15.77 11.50
C SER A 38 -20.79 -14.40 11.16
N TYR A 39 -21.30 -13.69 12.17
CA TYR A 39 -21.67 -12.28 12.03
C TYR A 39 -20.43 -11.41 12.02
N VAL A 40 -20.42 -10.40 11.15
CA VAL A 40 -19.35 -9.41 11.10
C VAL A 40 -19.79 -8.15 11.85
N GLY A 41 -19.00 -7.75 12.85
CA GLY A 41 -19.21 -6.53 13.61
C GLY A 41 -17.98 -5.64 13.66
N GLU A 42 -18.19 -4.40 14.09
CA GLU A 42 -17.14 -3.42 14.35
C GLU A 42 -17.04 -3.14 15.85
N VAL A 43 -15.83 -3.17 16.40
CA VAL A 43 -15.61 -2.87 17.80
C VAL A 43 -15.79 -1.38 18.05
N VAL A 44 -16.73 -1.01 18.91
CA VAL A 44 -16.93 0.40 19.31
C VAL A 44 -15.98 0.76 20.44
N LYS A 45 -15.96 -0.07 21.49
CA LYS A 45 -15.14 0.18 22.68
C LYS A 45 -14.93 -1.12 23.48
N PRO A 46 -13.69 -1.43 23.90
CA PRO A 46 -13.47 -2.45 24.92
C PRO A 46 -14.01 -1.95 26.26
N MET A 47 -14.92 -2.70 26.89
CA MET A 47 -15.51 -2.30 28.17
C MET A 47 -14.72 -2.86 29.35
N ASP A 48 -14.43 -4.16 29.31
CA ASP A 48 -13.92 -4.91 30.46
C ASP A 48 -12.96 -6.00 30.00
N LYS A 49 -12.22 -6.64 30.91
CA LYS A 49 -11.21 -7.67 30.57
C LYS A 49 -11.74 -8.85 29.74
N LYS A 50 -13.06 -9.08 29.73
CA LYS A 50 -13.73 -10.16 28.99
C LYS A 50 -14.84 -9.70 28.07
N LYS A 51 -15.17 -8.40 28.07
CA LYS A 51 -16.37 -7.88 27.39
C LYS A 51 -16.02 -6.71 26.48
N VAL A 52 -16.53 -6.79 25.25
CA VAL A 52 -16.33 -5.77 24.22
C VAL A 52 -17.67 -5.32 23.68
N LEU A 53 -17.84 -4.02 23.46
CA LEU A 53 -19.00 -3.48 22.77
C LEU A 53 -18.77 -3.55 21.26
N VAL A 54 -19.55 -4.38 20.58
CA VAL A 54 -19.48 -4.58 19.13
C VAL A 54 -20.78 -4.09 18.49
N LYS A 55 -20.65 -3.37 17.38
CA LYS A 55 -21.76 -2.95 16.54
C LYS A 55 -21.89 -3.93 15.37
N VAL A 56 -23.02 -4.61 15.27
CA VAL A 56 -23.35 -5.52 14.16
C VAL A 56 -24.40 -4.82 13.29
N HIS A 57 -24.15 -4.71 12.00
CA HIS A 57 -25.14 -4.16 11.06
C HIS A 57 -25.97 -5.32 10.48
N PRO A 58 -27.31 -5.31 10.52
CA PRO A 58 -28.23 -4.24 10.93
C PRO A 58 -28.74 -4.30 12.39
N GLU A 59 -28.35 -5.30 13.19
CA GLU A 59 -28.97 -5.65 14.48
C GLU A 59 -28.67 -4.68 15.65
N GLY A 60 -27.69 -3.79 15.53
CA GLY A 60 -27.40 -2.75 16.51
C GLY A 60 -26.11 -2.96 17.29
N LYS A 61 -26.10 -2.63 18.60
CA LYS A 61 -24.92 -2.72 19.47
C LYS A 61 -25.11 -3.82 20.50
N PHE A 62 -24.14 -4.73 20.60
CA PHE A 62 -24.15 -5.85 21.53
C PHE A 62 -22.90 -5.84 22.40
N VAL A 63 -23.06 -6.22 23.66
CA VAL A 63 -21.93 -6.52 24.54
C VAL A 63 -21.62 -8.00 24.38
N VAL A 64 -20.45 -8.31 23.85
CA VAL A 64 -20.02 -9.67 23.52
C VAL A 64 -18.89 -10.11 24.43
N ASP A 65 -18.87 -11.40 24.74
CA ASP A 65 -17.77 -12.03 25.48
C ASP A 65 -16.63 -12.41 24.51
N LEU A 66 -15.38 -12.23 24.97
CA LEU A 66 -14.16 -12.63 24.26
C LEU A 66 -13.94 -14.15 24.36
N ASP A 67 -13.59 -14.78 23.24
CA ASP A 67 -13.14 -16.18 23.25
C ASP A 67 -11.73 -16.29 23.88
N LYS A 68 -11.39 -17.46 24.40
CA LYS A 68 -10.14 -17.74 25.14
C LYS A 68 -8.87 -17.55 24.30
N ASN A 69 -9.03 -17.49 22.98
CA ASN A 69 -7.93 -17.40 22.02
C ASN A 69 -7.58 -15.95 21.63
N ILE A 70 -8.30 -14.94 22.12
CA ILE A 70 -8.10 -13.54 21.73
C ILE A 70 -7.82 -12.68 22.96
N ASP A 71 -6.68 -12.00 22.94
CA ASP A 71 -6.30 -11.04 23.96
C ASP A 71 -6.92 -9.66 23.69
N ILE A 72 -7.28 -8.96 24.77
CA ILE A 72 -7.93 -7.65 24.68
C ILE A 72 -7.01 -6.55 24.12
N ASN A 73 -5.69 -6.77 24.16
CA ASN A 73 -4.71 -5.81 23.66
C ASN A 73 -4.70 -5.72 22.13
N ASP A 74 -5.06 -6.80 21.45
CA ASP A 74 -5.13 -6.83 19.98
C ASP A 74 -6.42 -6.20 19.45
N VAL A 75 -7.41 -6.02 20.34
CA VAL A 75 -8.71 -5.46 20.00
C VAL A 75 -8.65 -3.93 20.08
N THR A 76 -8.29 -3.30 18.96
CA THR A 76 -8.36 -1.85 18.84
C THR A 76 -9.77 -1.37 18.49
N PRO A 77 -10.22 -0.19 18.97
CA PRO A 77 -11.48 0.41 18.52
C PRO A 77 -11.52 0.55 17.00
N ASN A 78 -12.67 0.28 16.40
CA ASN A 78 -12.93 0.17 14.94
C ASN A 78 -12.37 -1.08 14.24
N SER A 79 -11.76 -2.02 14.98
CA SER A 79 -11.40 -3.32 14.39
C SER A 79 -12.63 -4.11 13.97
N ARG A 80 -12.54 -4.79 12.83
CA ARG A 80 -13.58 -5.73 12.38
C ARG A 80 -13.40 -7.06 13.10
N VAL A 81 -14.49 -7.63 13.57
CA VAL A 81 -14.49 -8.88 14.33
C VAL A 81 -15.59 -9.80 13.85
N ALA A 82 -15.32 -11.11 13.92
CA ALA A 82 -16.26 -12.17 13.61
C ALA A 82 -16.84 -12.74 14.92
N LEU A 83 -18.16 -12.74 14.99
CA LEU A 83 -18.94 -13.27 16.10
C LEU A 83 -19.56 -14.60 15.70
N ARG A 84 -19.55 -15.59 16.60
CA ARG A 84 -20.22 -16.88 16.37
C ARG A 84 -21.74 -16.68 16.35
N ASN A 85 -22.43 -17.34 15.41
CA ASN A 85 -23.87 -17.17 15.18
C ASN A 85 -24.75 -17.44 16.43
N GLU A 86 -24.40 -18.46 17.23
CA GLU A 86 -25.24 -18.90 18.34
C GLU A 86 -25.02 -18.10 19.63
N SER A 87 -23.79 -17.71 19.92
CA SER A 87 -23.39 -17.15 21.21
C SER A 87 -22.96 -15.69 21.16
N TYR A 88 -22.91 -15.09 19.96
CA TYR A 88 -22.30 -13.77 19.71
C TYR A 88 -20.90 -13.62 20.32
N THR A 89 -20.18 -14.72 20.54
CA THR A 89 -18.82 -14.68 21.10
C THR A 89 -17.82 -14.29 20.02
N LEU A 90 -16.90 -13.40 20.37
CA LEU A 90 -15.85 -12.94 19.47
C LEU A 90 -14.79 -14.04 19.32
N HIS A 91 -14.83 -14.76 18.19
CA HIS A 91 -13.93 -15.89 17.91
C HIS A 91 -12.74 -15.50 17.03
N LYS A 92 -12.87 -14.47 16.18
CA LYS A 92 -11.80 -14.07 15.26
C LYS A 92 -11.78 -12.56 15.01
N ILE A 93 -10.60 -11.95 15.02
CA ILE A 93 -10.40 -10.59 14.52
C ILE A 93 -10.20 -10.68 13.01
N LEU A 94 -10.97 -9.90 12.26
CA LEU A 94 -10.86 -9.83 10.80
C LEU A 94 -9.89 -8.73 10.41
N PRO A 95 -9.14 -8.89 9.30
CA PRO A 95 -8.35 -7.79 8.76
C PRO A 95 -9.26 -6.61 8.42
N ASN A 96 -8.69 -5.41 8.51
CA ASN A 96 -9.40 -4.19 8.17
C ASN A 96 -9.90 -4.27 6.72
N LYS A 97 -11.11 -3.76 6.49
CA LYS A 97 -11.64 -3.67 5.14
C LYS A 97 -10.88 -2.56 4.44
N VAL A 98 -9.97 -2.94 3.55
CA VAL A 98 -9.46 -2.04 2.54
C VAL A 98 -10.48 -2.03 1.40
N ASP A 99 -10.87 -0.84 0.94
CA ASP A 99 -11.80 -0.75 -0.17
C ASP A 99 -11.19 -1.44 -1.42
N PRO A 100 -11.96 -2.24 -2.17
CA PRO A 100 -11.43 -3.00 -3.32
C PRO A 100 -10.72 -2.12 -4.35
N LEU A 101 -11.14 -0.85 -4.47
CA LEU A 101 -10.49 0.14 -5.32
C LEU A 101 -9.04 0.38 -4.91
N VAL A 102 -8.76 0.47 -3.61
CA VAL A 102 -7.41 0.66 -3.10
C VAL A 102 -6.61 -0.63 -3.33
N SER A 103 -7.18 -1.81 -3.11
CA SER A 103 -6.53 -3.09 -3.46
C SER A 103 -6.12 -3.18 -4.93
N LEU A 104 -6.91 -2.61 -5.86
CA LEU A 104 -6.56 -2.55 -7.28
C LEU A 104 -5.44 -1.54 -7.59
N MET A 105 -5.20 -0.56 -6.71
CA MET A 105 -4.10 0.40 -6.85
C MET A 105 -2.74 -0.21 -6.46
N MET A 106 -2.73 -1.36 -5.77
CA MET A 106 -1.52 -2.14 -5.57
C MET A 106 -1.10 -2.79 -6.88
N VAL A 107 0.10 -2.44 -7.33
CA VAL A 107 0.72 -3.10 -8.46
C VAL A 107 1.56 -4.25 -7.89
N GLU A 108 0.98 -5.45 -7.84
CA GLU A 108 1.68 -6.65 -7.32
C GLU A 108 2.95 -7.00 -8.11
N LYS A 109 3.01 -6.62 -9.39
CA LYS A 109 4.22 -6.73 -10.21
C LYS A 109 4.37 -5.51 -11.08
N VAL A 110 5.35 -4.66 -10.72
CA VAL A 110 5.75 -3.55 -11.58
C VAL A 110 6.32 -4.17 -12.86
N PRO A 111 5.85 -3.78 -14.06
CA PRO A 111 6.42 -4.27 -15.30
C PRO A 111 7.92 -3.95 -15.34
N ASP A 112 8.73 -4.86 -15.91
CA ASP A 112 10.19 -4.80 -16.00
C ASP A 112 10.64 -3.49 -16.69
N SER A 113 10.75 -2.43 -15.90
CA SER A 113 11.23 -1.12 -16.33
C SER A 113 12.56 -0.93 -15.63
N THR A 114 13.63 -1.03 -16.40
CA THR A 114 14.98 -0.78 -15.91
C THR A 114 15.36 0.66 -16.20
N TYR A 115 16.32 1.20 -15.44
CA TYR A 115 16.89 2.52 -15.71
C TYR A 115 17.46 2.64 -17.13
N GLU A 116 17.87 1.52 -17.74
CA GLU A 116 18.34 1.48 -19.14
C GLU A 116 17.26 1.84 -20.17
N MET A 117 15.98 1.78 -19.78
CA MET A 117 14.87 2.22 -20.63
C MET A 117 14.61 3.72 -20.53
N VAL A 118 15.27 4.43 -19.61
CA VAL A 118 15.11 5.88 -19.39
C VAL A 118 16.34 6.61 -19.96
N GLY A 119 16.17 7.27 -21.11
CA GLY A 119 17.27 7.98 -21.78
C GLY A 119 17.46 9.42 -21.29
N GLY A 120 18.72 9.85 -21.15
CA GLY A 120 19.11 11.26 -21.02
C GLY A 120 18.70 11.99 -19.73
N LEU A 121 18.33 11.24 -18.68
CA LEU A 121 17.88 11.78 -17.38
C LEU A 121 18.82 11.36 -16.23
N ASP A 122 20.12 11.24 -16.48
CA ASP A 122 21.09 10.68 -15.51
C ASP A 122 21.14 11.46 -14.20
N LYS A 123 21.02 12.80 -14.27
CA LYS A 123 21.01 13.66 -13.08
C LYS A 123 19.79 13.38 -12.20
N GLN A 124 18.61 13.34 -12.81
CA GLN A 124 17.34 13.05 -12.13
C GLN A 124 17.31 11.63 -11.59
N ILE A 125 17.85 10.66 -12.34
CA ILE A 125 18.01 9.27 -11.89
C ILE A 125 18.92 9.22 -10.66
N LYS A 126 20.02 9.96 -10.64
CA LYS A 126 20.92 9.98 -9.48
C LYS A 126 20.23 10.58 -8.25
N GLU A 127 19.56 11.71 -8.40
CA GLU A 127 18.82 12.36 -7.31
C GLU A 127 17.73 11.46 -6.73
N ILE A 128 16.93 10.79 -7.57
CA ILE A 128 15.86 9.91 -7.07
C ILE A 128 16.42 8.66 -6.40
N LYS A 129 17.55 8.12 -6.89
CA LYS A 129 18.25 6.99 -6.26
C LYS A 129 18.77 7.36 -4.87
N GLU A 130 19.41 8.51 -4.73
CA GLU A 130 19.91 8.98 -3.42
C GLU A 130 18.78 9.15 -2.39
N VAL A 131 17.58 9.51 -2.84
CA VAL A 131 16.45 9.78 -1.94
C VAL A 131 15.64 8.52 -1.61
N ILE A 132 15.53 7.57 -2.53
CA ILE A 132 14.66 6.40 -2.37
C ILE A 132 15.46 5.14 -2.13
N GLU A 133 16.52 4.91 -2.90
CA GLU A 133 17.33 3.69 -2.82
C GLU A 133 18.24 3.69 -1.58
N LEU A 134 18.86 4.84 -1.27
CA LEU A 134 19.80 4.96 -0.15
C LEU A 134 19.12 4.69 1.21
N PRO A 135 17.94 5.26 1.53
CA PRO A 135 17.30 4.99 2.83
C PRO A 135 16.71 3.58 2.91
N VAL A 136 16.32 2.98 1.78
CA VAL A 136 15.77 1.61 1.74
C VAL A 136 16.87 0.57 1.91
N LYS A 137 18.04 0.76 1.27
CA LYS A 137 19.16 -0.19 1.37
C LYS A 137 20.01 -0.01 2.61
N HIS A 138 20.20 1.24 3.06
CA HIS A 138 21.11 1.57 4.16
C HIS A 138 20.47 2.55 5.16
N PRO A 139 19.45 2.12 5.92
CA PRO A 139 18.84 2.95 6.96
C PRO A 139 19.82 3.33 8.08
N GLU A 140 20.78 2.45 8.38
CA GLU A 140 21.79 2.63 9.43
C GLU A 140 22.64 3.90 9.26
N LEU A 141 22.87 4.34 8.01
CA LEU A 141 23.62 5.56 7.73
C LEU A 141 22.88 6.81 8.23
N PHE A 142 21.55 6.82 8.12
CA PHE A 142 20.72 7.94 8.58
C PHE A 142 20.61 7.95 10.11
N ASP A 143 20.49 6.76 10.72
CA ASP A 143 20.43 6.61 12.17
C ASP A 143 21.76 7.01 12.84
N ALA A 144 22.90 6.62 12.26
CA ALA A 144 24.22 6.98 12.76
C ALA A 144 24.52 8.49 12.65
N LEU A 145 24.01 9.14 11.59
CA LEU A 145 24.14 10.58 11.39
C LEU A 145 23.11 11.39 12.20
N GLY A 146 22.07 10.75 12.75
CA GLY A 146 20.98 11.42 13.46
C GLY A 146 20.15 12.35 12.58
N ILE A 147 20.16 12.15 11.26
CA ILE A 147 19.40 12.95 10.30
C ILE A 147 18.09 12.24 9.96
N ALA A 148 17.02 13.02 9.82
CA ALA A 148 15.74 12.47 9.38
C ALA A 148 15.85 11.99 7.92
N GLN A 149 15.31 10.81 7.64
CA GLN A 149 15.21 10.33 6.27
C GLN A 149 14.26 11.22 5.47
N PRO A 150 14.56 11.48 4.19
CA PRO A 150 13.63 12.18 3.30
C PRO A 150 12.33 11.37 3.18
N LYS A 151 11.20 12.04 3.33
CA LYS A 151 9.86 11.45 3.32
C LYS A 151 9.22 11.44 1.93
N GLY A 152 9.48 12.50 1.15
CA GLY A 152 8.79 12.72 -0.12
C GLY A 152 9.65 13.34 -1.22
N VAL A 153 9.36 12.94 -2.46
CA VAL A 153 9.94 13.50 -3.69
C VAL A 153 8.84 14.06 -4.57
N LEU A 154 9.02 15.27 -5.10
CA LEU A 154 8.16 15.86 -6.11
C LEU A 154 8.88 15.89 -7.46
N LEU A 155 8.30 15.22 -8.46
CA LEU A 155 8.72 15.24 -9.85
C LEU A 155 7.87 16.27 -10.61
N TYR A 156 8.50 17.29 -11.20
CA TYR A 156 7.77 18.32 -11.95
C TYR A 156 8.38 18.60 -13.32
N GLY A 157 7.59 19.15 -14.25
CA GLY A 157 8.02 19.53 -15.61
C GLY A 157 7.02 19.11 -16.69
N PRO A 158 7.33 19.31 -17.98
CA PRO A 158 6.38 19.07 -19.07
C PRO A 158 5.87 17.61 -19.13
N PRO A 159 4.64 17.39 -19.62
CA PRO A 159 4.11 16.05 -19.86
C PRO A 159 4.97 15.32 -20.92
N GLY A 160 5.06 14.00 -20.82
CA GLY A 160 5.84 13.19 -21.76
C GLY A 160 7.34 13.12 -21.48
N THR A 161 7.83 13.73 -20.39
CA THR A 161 9.24 13.65 -19.94
C THR A 161 9.59 12.38 -19.17
N GLY A 162 8.67 11.41 -19.08
CA GLY A 162 8.95 10.10 -18.47
C GLY A 162 8.91 10.03 -16.94
N LYS A 163 8.24 10.98 -16.26
CA LYS A 163 8.10 10.99 -14.78
C LYS A 163 7.54 9.65 -14.25
N THR A 164 6.43 9.19 -14.84
CA THR A 164 5.77 7.92 -14.49
C THR A 164 6.65 6.71 -14.82
N LEU A 165 7.47 6.79 -15.87
CA LEU A 165 8.42 5.71 -16.23
C LEU A 165 9.56 5.62 -15.22
N LEU A 166 10.12 6.76 -14.79
CA LEU A 166 11.18 6.79 -13.79
C LEU A 166 10.69 6.22 -12.45
N ALA A 167 9.50 6.61 -11.99
CA ALA A 167 8.96 6.11 -10.74
C ALA A 167 8.74 4.59 -10.75
N ARG A 168 8.27 4.03 -11.87
CA ARG A 168 8.16 2.58 -12.07
C ARG A 168 9.51 1.89 -12.07
N ALA A 169 10.52 2.48 -12.74
CA ALA A 169 11.86 1.91 -12.78
C ALA A 169 12.54 1.87 -11.41
N VAL A 170 12.33 2.92 -10.59
CA VAL A 170 12.81 2.94 -9.20
C VAL A 170 12.15 1.83 -8.39
N ALA A 171 10.83 1.68 -8.48
CA ALA A 171 10.11 0.67 -7.71
C ALA A 171 10.55 -0.75 -8.04
N HIS A 172 10.80 -1.03 -9.33
CA HIS A 172 11.33 -2.31 -9.78
C HIS A 172 12.74 -2.57 -9.22
N HIS A 173 13.61 -1.56 -9.17
CA HIS A 173 14.97 -1.72 -8.65
C HIS A 173 15.05 -1.87 -7.13
N THR A 174 14.10 -1.29 -6.39
CA THR A 174 14.05 -1.37 -4.93
C THR A 174 13.32 -2.59 -4.39
N GLU A 175 12.72 -3.43 -5.25
CA GLU A 175 11.91 -4.61 -4.85
C GLU A 175 10.87 -4.31 -3.76
N CYS A 176 10.30 -3.10 -3.80
CA CYS A 176 9.33 -2.62 -2.82
C CYS A 176 7.91 -2.69 -3.38
N THR A 177 6.92 -2.75 -2.49
CA THR A 177 5.51 -2.68 -2.89
C THR A 177 5.23 -1.35 -3.57
N PHE A 178 4.78 -1.36 -4.82
CA PHE A 178 4.45 -0.14 -5.57
C PHE A 178 2.94 0.09 -5.57
N ILE A 179 2.53 1.22 -5.01
CA ILE A 179 1.12 1.63 -4.96
C ILE A 179 0.97 2.83 -5.89
N ARG A 180 0.20 2.68 -6.97
CA ARG A 180 -0.02 3.73 -7.95
C ARG A 180 -1.40 4.33 -7.75
N VAL A 181 -1.45 5.65 -7.54
CA VAL A 181 -2.70 6.41 -7.44
C VAL A 181 -2.64 7.58 -8.41
N SER A 182 -3.70 7.82 -9.18
CA SER A 182 -3.86 9.10 -9.89
C SER A 182 -4.59 10.08 -8.98
N GLY A 183 -4.15 11.34 -8.94
CA GLY A 183 -4.85 12.40 -8.19
C GLY A 183 -6.30 12.52 -8.61
N SER A 184 -6.60 12.27 -9.90
CA SER A 184 -7.96 12.27 -10.43
C SER A 184 -8.85 11.16 -9.82
N GLU A 185 -8.28 10.04 -9.39
CA GLU A 185 -9.01 8.94 -8.74
C GLU A 185 -9.41 9.29 -7.30
N LEU A 186 -8.71 10.23 -6.66
CA LEU A 186 -9.01 10.71 -5.31
C LEU A 186 -10.19 11.71 -5.29
N VAL A 187 -10.59 12.23 -6.45
CA VAL A 187 -11.73 13.15 -6.57
C VAL A 187 -13.03 12.36 -6.70
N GLN A 188 -13.74 12.21 -5.59
CA GLN A 188 -15.02 11.49 -5.53
C GLN A 188 -16.21 12.44 -5.46
N LYS A 189 -17.37 11.97 -5.97
CA LYS A 189 -18.63 12.74 -5.91
C LYS A 189 -19.25 12.75 -4.52
N PHE A 190 -18.95 11.75 -3.70
CA PHE A 190 -19.49 11.64 -2.35
C PHE A 190 -18.56 12.32 -1.33
N ILE A 191 -19.17 13.11 -0.45
CA ILE A 191 -18.47 13.88 0.56
C ILE A 191 -17.77 12.94 1.56
N GLY A 192 -16.49 13.16 1.79
CA GLY A 192 -15.66 12.39 2.72
C GLY A 192 -15.11 11.07 2.16
N GLU A 193 -15.50 10.66 0.96
CA GLU A 193 -15.03 9.41 0.35
C GLU A 193 -13.55 9.52 -0.04
N GLY A 194 -13.13 10.63 -0.65
CA GLY A 194 -11.72 10.88 -1.01
C GLY A 194 -10.81 10.89 0.22
N SER A 195 -11.25 11.55 1.30
CA SER A 195 -10.51 11.56 2.57
C SER A 195 -10.38 10.16 3.20
N ARG A 196 -11.43 9.34 3.09
CA ARG A 196 -11.40 7.95 3.57
C ARG A 196 -10.44 7.10 2.73
N MET A 197 -10.47 7.23 1.40
CA MET A 197 -9.56 6.52 0.50
C MET A 197 -8.09 6.84 0.81
N VAL A 198 -7.76 8.11 1.05
CA VAL A 198 -6.39 8.51 1.43
C VAL A 198 -5.95 7.82 2.73
N ARG A 199 -6.81 7.75 3.75
CA ARG A 199 -6.50 7.03 5.00
C ARG A 199 -6.25 5.55 4.76
N GLU A 200 -7.13 4.90 4.00
CA GLU A 200 -7.01 3.48 3.69
C GLU A 200 -5.75 3.16 2.87
N LEU A 201 -5.39 4.04 1.93
CA LEU A 201 -4.14 3.95 1.16
C LEU A 201 -2.91 3.90 2.08
N PHE A 202 -2.85 4.80 3.07
CA PHE A 202 -1.73 4.85 4.01
C PHE A 202 -1.76 3.71 5.06
N VAL A 203 -2.93 3.18 5.41
CA VAL A 203 -3.03 1.96 6.23
C VAL A 203 -2.45 0.77 5.46
N MET A 204 -2.88 0.59 4.21
CA MET A 204 -2.42 -0.49 3.34
C MET A 204 -0.91 -0.39 3.08
N ALA A 205 -0.39 0.80 2.79
CA ALA A 205 1.04 1.04 2.61
C ALA A 205 1.86 0.66 3.86
N ARG A 206 1.31 0.91 5.06
CA ARG A 206 1.93 0.49 6.33
C ARG A 206 1.93 -1.01 6.53
N GLU A 207 0.87 -1.71 6.12
CA GLU A 207 0.80 -3.17 6.18
C GLU A 207 1.80 -3.84 5.23
N HIS A 208 2.12 -3.20 4.10
CA HIS A 208 3.02 -3.71 3.05
C HIS A 208 4.40 -3.01 3.03
N ALA A 209 4.87 -2.50 4.17
CA ALA A 209 6.18 -1.85 4.27
C ALA A 209 7.33 -2.88 4.06
N PRO A 210 8.38 -2.56 3.27
CA PRO A 210 8.65 -1.27 2.61
C PRO A 210 7.81 -1.03 1.35
N SER A 211 7.25 0.18 1.22
CA SER A 211 6.33 0.53 0.14
C SER A 211 6.59 1.92 -0.44
N ILE A 212 6.38 2.07 -1.74
CA ILE A 212 6.46 3.34 -2.46
C ILE A 212 5.06 3.72 -2.96
N ILE A 213 4.58 4.87 -2.53
CA ILE A 213 3.31 5.45 -2.99
C ILE A 213 3.63 6.45 -4.10
N PHE A 214 3.20 6.16 -5.33
CA PHE A 214 3.32 7.06 -6.46
C PHE A 214 1.98 7.72 -6.76
N MET A 215 1.92 9.04 -6.57
CA MET A 215 0.78 9.89 -6.88
C MET A 215 1.04 10.65 -8.18
N ASP A 216 0.36 10.27 -9.25
CA ASP A 216 0.40 10.97 -10.53
C ASP A 216 -0.64 12.08 -10.57
N GLU A 217 -0.43 13.12 -11.38
CA GLU A 217 -1.41 14.22 -11.57
C GLU A 217 -1.88 14.85 -10.26
N ILE A 218 -0.95 15.11 -9.33
CA ILE A 218 -1.29 15.72 -8.03
C ILE A 218 -1.87 17.13 -8.17
N ASP A 219 -1.71 17.76 -9.33
CA ASP A 219 -2.35 19.03 -9.69
C ASP A 219 -3.88 18.98 -9.72
N SER A 220 -4.49 17.80 -9.89
CA SER A 220 -5.95 17.66 -9.85
C SER A 220 -6.53 17.90 -8.45
N ILE A 221 -5.76 17.58 -7.38
CA ILE A 221 -6.19 17.75 -5.98
C ILE A 221 -5.42 18.85 -5.23
N GLY A 222 -4.24 19.23 -5.72
CA GLY A 222 -3.33 20.18 -5.08
C GLY A 222 -3.49 21.62 -5.54
N SER A 223 -4.48 21.92 -6.40
CA SER A 223 -4.70 23.26 -6.94
C SER A 223 -5.10 24.24 -5.84
N SER A 224 -4.37 25.35 -5.69
CA SER A 224 -4.72 26.45 -4.77
C SER A 224 -5.88 27.30 -5.31
N ARG A 225 -7.07 26.74 -5.51
CA ARG A 225 -8.26 27.51 -5.87
C ARG A 225 -8.91 28.05 -4.60
N ILE A 226 -8.55 29.28 -4.26
CA ILE A 226 -9.08 30.02 -3.10
C ILE A 226 -10.36 30.81 -3.45
N GLU A 227 -10.78 30.90 -4.72
CA GLU A 227 -11.90 31.77 -5.10
C GLU A 227 -12.86 31.12 -6.10
N SER A 228 -13.76 30.24 -5.64
CA SER A 228 -15.01 29.89 -6.36
C SER A 228 -15.95 29.10 -5.44
N GLY A 229 -17.01 29.74 -4.94
CA GLY A 229 -17.98 29.17 -3.99
C GLY A 229 -18.88 28.07 -4.57
N SER A 230 -18.32 26.94 -4.99
CA SER A 230 -19.04 25.74 -5.41
C SER A 230 -18.60 24.54 -4.56
N GLY A 231 -19.57 23.85 -3.94
CA GLY A 231 -19.33 22.79 -2.94
C GLY A 231 -18.45 21.61 -3.38
N GLY A 232 -18.13 21.48 -4.68
CA GLY A 232 -17.16 20.49 -5.19
C GLY A 232 -15.69 20.81 -4.85
N ASP A 233 -15.30 22.09 -4.86
CA ASP A 233 -13.91 22.49 -4.55
C ASP A 233 -13.57 22.23 -3.07
N SER A 234 -14.58 22.30 -2.19
CA SER A 234 -14.40 22.03 -0.76
C SER A 234 -14.02 20.58 -0.47
N GLU A 235 -14.47 19.61 -1.27
CA GLU A 235 -14.17 18.19 -1.05
C GLU A 235 -12.76 17.83 -1.52
N VAL A 236 -12.33 18.41 -2.64
CA VAL A 236 -10.96 18.28 -3.15
C VAL A 236 -9.97 18.85 -2.14
N GLN A 237 -10.24 20.05 -1.62
CA GLN A 237 -9.42 20.68 -0.60
C GLN A 237 -9.38 19.84 0.70
N ARG A 238 -10.51 19.23 1.10
CA ARG A 238 -10.57 18.36 2.27
C ARG A 238 -9.70 17.11 2.10
N THR A 239 -9.75 16.50 0.92
CA THR A 239 -8.93 15.33 0.58
C THR A 239 -7.44 15.68 0.55
N MET A 240 -7.08 16.87 0.03
CA MET A 240 -5.71 17.39 0.08
C MET A 240 -5.25 17.63 1.52
N LEU A 241 -6.08 18.23 2.39
CA LEU A 241 -5.74 18.45 3.80
C LEU A 241 -5.54 17.12 4.53
N GLU A 242 -6.36 16.11 4.24
CA GLU A 242 -6.17 14.77 4.80
C GLU A 242 -4.85 14.14 4.32
N LEU A 243 -4.50 14.26 3.03
CA LEU A 243 -3.21 13.83 2.50
C LEU A 243 -2.04 14.52 3.23
N LEU A 244 -2.14 15.83 3.46
CA LEU A 244 -1.14 16.60 4.22
C LEU A 244 -1.03 16.11 5.67
N ASN A 245 -2.15 15.83 6.33
CA ASN A 245 -2.15 15.31 7.70
C ASN A 245 -1.51 13.93 7.79
N GLN A 246 -1.74 13.05 6.81
CA GLN A 246 -1.09 11.74 6.74
C GLN A 246 0.43 11.88 6.47
N LEU A 247 0.83 12.85 5.63
CA LEU A 247 2.25 13.16 5.37
C LEU A 247 2.99 13.71 6.61
N ASP A 248 2.32 14.56 7.39
CA ASP A 248 2.91 15.11 8.63
C ASP A 248 2.93 14.07 9.75
N GLY A 249 1.90 13.23 9.84
CA GLY A 249 1.75 12.17 10.83
C GLY A 249 2.73 11.00 10.69
N PHE A 250 3.63 11.04 9.70
CA PHE A 250 4.66 10.02 9.53
C PHE A 250 5.72 10.10 10.62
N GLU A 251 5.75 9.07 11.48
CA GLU A 251 6.97 8.65 12.17
C GLU A 251 8.00 8.23 11.12
N ALA A 252 9.21 8.80 11.19
CA ALA A 252 10.29 8.58 10.22
C ALA A 252 10.78 7.12 10.12
N THR A 253 10.30 6.24 11.00
CA THR A 253 10.70 4.83 11.16
C THR A 253 9.97 3.86 10.22
N LYS A 254 8.84 4.24 9.62
CA LYS A 254 8.08 3.33 8.74
C LYS A 254 8.52 3.60 7.31
N ASN A 255 9.32 2.70 6.74
CA ASN A 255 9.95 2.69 5.41
C ASN A 255 8.97 2.90 4.22
N ILE A 256 8.23 3.99 4.24
CA ILE A 256 7.22 4.38 3.27
C ILE A 256 7.75 5.65 2.61
N LYS A 257 7.84 5.62 1.30
CA LYS A 257 8.30 6.76 0.50
C LYS A 257 7.17 7.23 -0.40
N VAL A 258 6.98 8.55 -0.48
CA VAL A 258 5.96 9.15 -1.34
C VAL A 258 6.63 9.84 -2.51
N ILE A 259 6.22 9.49 -3.73
CA ILE A 259 6.63 10.16 -4.96
C ILE A 259 5.39 10.83 -5.53
N MET A 260 5.45 12.14 -5.72
CA MET A 260 4.39 12.91 -6.36
C MET A 260 4.87 13.37 -7.73
N ALA A 261 4.01 13.31 -8.74
CA ALA A 261 4.27 13.85 -10.06
C ALA A 261 3.25 14.94 -10.41
N THR A 262 3.75 16.06 -10.93
CA THR A 262 2.93 17.16 -11.45
C THR A 262 3.48 17.64 -12.79
N ASN A 263 2.58 18.13 -13.66
CA ASN A 263 3.00 18.87 -14.85
C ASN A 263 3.19 20.37 -14.55
N ARG A 264 2.56 20.87 -13.48
CA ARG A 264 2.44 22.29 -13.15
C ARG A 264 2.73 22.51 -11.67
N ILE A 265 3.93 22.99 -11.36
CA ILE A 265 4.32 23.33 -9.98
C ILE A 265 3.75 24.68 -9.53
N ASP A 266 3.38 25.55 -10.47
CA ASP A 266 2.84 26.90 -10.25
C ASP A 266 1.47 26.93 -9.57
N ILE A 267 0.66 25.89 -9.78
CA ILE A 267 -0.70 25.79 -9.24
C ILE A 267 -0.78 25.03 -7.91
N LEU A 268 0.31 24.40 -7.49
CA LEU A 268 0.32 23.58 -6.28
C LEU A 268 0.29 24.45 -5.03
N ASP A 269 -0.48 24.02 -4.03
CA ASP A 269 -0.52 24.64 -2.72
C ASP A 269 0.89 24.72 -2.11
N PRO A 270 1.39 25.91 -1.72
CA PRO A 270 2.65 26.07 -1.02
C PRO A 270 2.77 25.22 0.26
N ALA A 271 1.66 24.81 0.86
CA ALA A 271 1.63 23.90 2.00
C ALA A 271 2.26 22.53 1.67
N LEU A 272 2.10 22.01 0.45
CA LEU A 272 2.75 20.76 0.03
C LEU A 272 4.26 20.94 -0.10
N LEU A 273 4.70 22.13 -0.52
CA LEU A 273 6.10 22.45 -0.83
C LEU A 273 6.98 22.75 0.39
N ARG A 274 6.42 22.69 1.61
CA ARG A 274 7.16 22.95 2.84
C ARG A 274 8.13 21.81 3.19
N PRO A 275 9.35 22.14 3.67
CA PRO A 275 10.29 21.16 4.18
C PRO A 275 9.66 20.28 5.28
N GLY A 276 9.92 18.98 5.27
CA GLY A 276 9.31 17.99 6.17
C GLY A 276 8.12 17.21 5.57
N ARG A 277 7.58 17.67 4.43
CA ARG A 277 6.57 16.95 3.61
C ARG A 277 7.17 16.50 2.29
N ILE A 278 7.68 17.46 1.52
CA ILE A 278 8.40 17.24 0.26
C ILE A 278 9.81 17.78 0.45
N ASP A 279 10.76 16.86 0.60
CA ASP A 279 12.16 17.21 0.89
C ASP A 279 12.95 17.47 -0.39
N ARG A 280 12.58 16.84 -1.50
CA ARG A 280 13.28 16.97 -2.78
C ARG A 280 12.34 17.27 -3.92
N LYS A 281 12.73 18.24 -4.74
CA LYS A 281 12.01 18.70 -5.93
C LYS A 281 12.92 18.45 -7.12
N ILE A 282 12.52 17.54 -7.99
CA ILE A 282 13.31 17.11 -9.16
C ILE A 282 12.63 17.66 -10.42
N GLU A 283 13.37 18.49 -11.13
CA GLU A 283 12.93 19.07 -12.41
C GLU A 283 13.25 18.14 -13.57
N PHE A 284 12.26 17.93 -14.43
CA PHE A 284 12.41 17.24 -15.70
C PHE A 284 12.41 18.27 -16.83
N PRO A 285 13.58 18.68 -17.31
CA PRO A 285 13.68 19.54 -18.48
C PRO A 285 13.26 18.77 -19.74
N PRO A 286 12.89 19.48 -20.82
CA PRO A 286 12.79 18.86 -22.14
C PRO A 286 14.13 18.23 -22.55
N PRO A 287 14.12 17.13 -23.31
CA PRO A 287 15.35 16.39 -23.62
C PRO A 287 16.31 17.22 -24.49
N ASN A 288 17.60 17.20 -24.12
CA ASN A 288 18.70 17.75 -24.92
C ASN A 288 18.97 16.89 -26.16
N GLU A 289 19.84 17.35 -27.07
CA GLU A 289 20.19 16.61 -28.30
C GLU A 289 20.72 15.20 -28.00
N GLU A 290 21.64 15.07 -27.05
CA GLU A 290 22.16 13.78 -26.57
C GLU A 290 21.06 12.90 -25.99
N ALA A 291 20.19 13.47 -25.13
CA ALA A 291 19.06 12.76 -24.54
C ALA A 291 18.08 12.24 -25.61
N ARG A 292 17.83 13.02 -26.68
CA ARG A 292 16.98 12.60 -27.80
C ARG A 292 17.59 11.43 -28.55
N LEU A 293 18.91 11.45 -28.80
CA LEU A 293 19.63 10.35 -29.42
C LEU A 293 19.46 9.06 -28.60
N ASP A 294 19.63 9.15 -27.29
CA ASP A 294 19.49 7.99 -26.39
C ASP A 294 18.06 7.44 -26.35
N ILE A 295 17.06 8.32 -26.23
CA ILE A 295 15.65 7.94 -26.27
C ILE A 295 15.31 7.22 -27.58
N LEU A 296 15.75 7.78 -28.72
CA LEU A 296 15.57 7.14 -30.03
C LEU A 296 16.26 5.78 -30.06
N ARG A 297 17.52 5.70 -29.61
CA ARG A 297 18.28 4.45 -29.58
C ARG A 297 17.58 3.37 -28.76
N ILE A 298 17.00 3.70 -27.60
CA ILE A 298 16.27 2.76 -26.74
C ILE A 298 15.02 2.24 -27.45
N HIS A 299 14.19 3.13 -28.01
CA HIS A 299 12.96 2.72 -28.69
C HIS A 299 13.21 1.98 -30.00
N SER A 300 14.28 2.33 -30.72
CA SER A 300 14.66 1.67 -31.95
C SER A 300 15.24 0.26 -31.76
N ARG A 301 15.65 -0.15 -30.54
CA ARG A 301 16.08 -1.54 -30.28
C ARG A 301 15.01 -2.59 -30.57
N LYS A 302 13.73 -2.21 -30.50
CA LYS A 302 12.60 -3.10 -30.82
C LYS A 302 12.35 -3.23 -32.32
N MET A 303 12.97 -2.38 -33.13
CA MET A 303 12.79 -2.34 -34.58
C MET A 303 14.03 -2.93 -35.25
N ASN A 304 13.84 -3.58 -36.40
CA ASN A 304 14.97 -4.06 -37.18
C ASN A 304 15.62 -2.87 -37.90
N LEU A 305 16.74 -2.40 -37.37
CA LEU A 305 17.52 -1.29 -37.93
C LEU A 305 18.51 -1.82 -38.98
N THR A 306 18.00 -2.45 -40.04
CA THR A 306 18.85 -2.83 -41.17
C THR A 306 19.25 -1.57 -41.92
N ARG A 307 20.55 -1.24 -41.98
CA ARG A 307 21.05 -0.20 -42.89
C ARG A 307 21.03 -0.74 -44.32
N GLY A 308 20.15 -0.19 -45.16
CA GLY A 308 20.22 -0.36 -46.62
C GLY A 308 19.43 -1.52 -47.21
N ILE A 309 18.19 -1.74 -46.75
CA ILE A 309 17.11 -2.30 -47.58
C ILE A 309 16.04 -1.22 -47.70
#